data_AF-A0A915C4F2-F1
#
_entry.id   AF-A0A915C4F2-F1
#
_cell.length_a   1.000
_cell.length_b   1.000
_cell.length_c   1.000
_cell.angle_alpha   90.00
_cell.angle_beta   90.00
_cell.angle_gamma   90.00
#
_symmetry.space_group_name_H-M   'P 1'
#
loop_
_entity.id
_entity.type
_entity.pdbx_description
1 polymer ?
#
loop_
_entity_poly.entity_id
_entity_poly.type
_entity_poly.pdbx_seq_one_letter_code
_entity_poly.pdbx_strand_id
1 'polypeptide(L)'
;MGFWERVYNVVAFIVISSFAETVTMPVTVQLLRKYFGPGIDSTYALNVAAQSTFLLTNGNEFIDFPRPINSKLVYVSDIGIGKPQPLNEEFQNLMDSAKGGVMLVSMGSIATSSRMPKSIKNAFVS
;
A
#
# COMPACT_ATOMS: atom_id res chain seq x y z
N MET A 1 12.10 3.26 -27.43
CA MET A 1 11.80 4.66 -27.13
C MET A 1 11.79 5.52 -28.39
N GLY A 2 10.70 5.43 -29.16
CA GLY A 2 10.43 6.23 -30.36
C GLY A 2 9.80 7.60 -30.04
N PHE A 3 9.53 8.41 -31.07
CA PHE A 3 8.95 9.75 -30.93
C PHE A 3 7.57 9.72 -30.25
N TRP A 4 6.66 8.87 -30.70
CA TRP A 4 5.30 8.77 -30.15
C TRP A 4 5.26 8.27 -28.70
N GLU A 5 6.17 7.35 -28.33
CA GLU A 5 6.33 6.91 -26.95
C GLU A 5 6.79 8.05 -26.03
N ARG A 6 7.68 8.93 -26.53
CA ARG A 6 8.10 10.13 -25.80
C ARG A 6 6.95 11.12 -25.62
N VAL A 7 6.16 11.36 -26.67
CA VAL A 7 4.97 12.23 -26.61
C VAL A 7 3.97 11.70 -25.58
N TYR A 8 3.68 10.39 -25.63
CA TYR A 8 2.83 9.73 -24.63
C TYR A 8 3.36 9.94 -23.21
N ASN A 9 4.66 9.71 -22.98
CA ASN A 9 5.26 9.89 -21.66
C ASN A 9 5.18 11.33 -21.16
N VAL A 10 5.34 12.33 -22.04
CA VAL A 10 5.20 13.75 -21.68
C VAL A 10 3.75 14.07 -21.30
N VAL A 11 2.78 13.62 -22.10
CA VAL A 11 1.36 13.82 -21.80
C VAL A 11 0.96 13.11 -20.50
N ALA A 12 1.35 11.85 -20.34
CA ALA A 12 1.13 11.08 -19.13
C ALA A 12 1.76 11.77 -17.90
N PHE A 13 2.98 12.27 -18.02
CA PHE A 13 3.64 13.02 -16.95
C PHE A 13 2.84 14.28 -16.57
N ILE A 14 2.41 15.08 -17.55
CA ILE A 14 1.60 16.29 -17.28
C ILE A 14 0.30 15.91 -16.57
N VAL A 15 -0.43 14.92 -17.08
CA VAL A 15 -1.70 14.48 -16.50
C VAL A 15 -1.53 13.97 -15.07
N ILE A 16 -0.53 13.12 -14.83
CA ILE A 16 -0.25 12.56 -13.50
C ILE A 16 0.17 13.65 -12.53
N SER A 17 1.07 14.56 -12.94
CA SER A 17 1.54 15.67 -12.10
C SER A 17 0.39 16.62 -11.75
N SER A 18 -0.43 17.02 -12.73
CA SER A 18 -1.60 17.87 -12.48
C SER A 18 -2.61 17.19 -11.55
N PHE A 19 -2.91 15.91 -11.77
CA PHE A 19 -3.79 15.16 -10.88
C PHE A 19 -3.24 15.10 -9.44
N ALA A 20 -1.94 14.84 -9.28
CA ALA A 20 -1.29 14.82 -7.99
C ALA A 20 -1.41 16.17 -7.26
N GLU A 21 -1.16 17.28 -7.97
CA GLU A 21 -1.24 18.63 -7.37
C GLU A 21 -2.67 19.07 -7.07
N THR A 22 -3.64 18.81 -7.96
CA THR A 22 -5.00 19.34 -7.81
C THR A 22 -5.93 18.45 -6.98
N VAL A 23 -5.64 17.15 -6.89
CA VAL A 23 -6.52 16.18 -6.20
C VAL A 23 -5.82 15.56 -5.01
N THR A 24 -4.67 14.91 -5.22
CA THR A 24 -3.99 14.15 -4.17
C THR A 24 -3.49 15.07 -3.05
N MET A 25 -2.77 16.14 -3.38
CA MET A 25 -2.18 17.03 -2.38
C MET A 25 -3.22 17.69 -1.47
N PRO A 26 -4.34 18.27 -1.97
CA PRO A 26 -5.38 18.81 -1.11
C PRO A 26 -6.00 17.78 -0.17
N VAL A 27 -6.21 16.55 -0.64
CA VAL A 27 -6.75 15.46 0.20
C VAL A 27 -5.74 15.08 1.29
N THR A 28 -4.46 14.94 0.94
CA THR A 28 -3.39 14.66 1.90
C THR A 28 -3.27 15.76 2.96
N VAL A 29 -3.26 17.03 2.56
CA VAL A 29 -3.19 18.17 3.50
C VAL A 29 -4.39 18.20 4.44
N GLN A 30 -5.59 17.97 3.93
CA GLN A 30 -6.79 17.91 4.78
C GLN A 30 -6.70 16.79 5.81
N LEU A 31 -6.22 15.62 5.42
CA LEU A 31 -6.02 14.49 6.32
C LEU A 31 -4.96 14.80 7.39
N LEU A 32 -3.82 15.37 6.97
CA LEU A 32 -2.77 15.77 7.90
C LEU A 32 -3.26 16.83 8.88
N ARG A 33 -4.01 17.84 8.40
CA ARG A 33 -4.61 18.86 9.27
C ARG A 33 -5.56 18.26 10.30
N LYS A 34 -6.32 17.23 9.91
CA LYS A 34 -7.24 16.52 10.82
C LYS A 34 -6.52 15.83 11.98
N TYR A 35 -5.35 15.24 11.75
CA TYR A 35 -4.63 14.47 12.77
C TYR A 35 -3.55 15.25 13.53
N PHE A 36 -2.91 16.23 12.89
CA PHE A 36 -1.75 16.95 13.42
C PHE A 36 -1.99 18.45 13.62
N GLY A 37 -3.15 18.99 13.18
CA GLY A 37 -3.57 20.36 13.43
C GLY A 37 -3.55 21.29 12.21
N PRO A 38 -4.18 22.48 12.31
CA PRO A 38 -4.47 23.34 11.16
C PRO A 38 -3.24 24.00 10.50
N GLY A 39 -2.10 24.04 11.19
CA GLY A 39 -0.86 24.68 10.71
C GLY A 39 -0.12 23.94 9.59
N ILE A 40 -0.67 22.83 9.09
CA ILE A 40 -0.05 22.02 8.03
C ILE A 40 -0.41 22.59 6.66
N ASP A 41 0.59 22.80 5.81
CA ASP A 41 0.43 23.17 4.39
C ASP A 41 0.77 22.00 3.45
N SER A 42 0.68 22.25 2.14
CA SER A 42 0.98 21.26 1.09
C SER A 42 2.45 20.85 1.02
N THR A 43 3.36 21.70 1.49
CA THR A 43 4.79 21.43 1.50
C THR A 43 5.25 20.69 2.75
N TYR A 44 4.42 20.71 3.80
CA TYR A 44 4.74 20.16 5.11
C TYR A 44 5.25 18.73 5.05
N ALA A 45 4.57 17.82 4.32
CA ALA A 45 4.99 16.42 4.24
C ALA A 45 6.39 16.25 3.62
N LEU A 46 6.69 17.00 2.56
CA LEU A 46 8.00 16.98 1.89
C LEU A 46 9.08 17.60 2.78
N ASN A 47 8.77 18.72 3.43
CA ASN A 47 9.69 19.39 4.35
C ASN A 47 10.00 18.52 5.57
N VAL A 48 8.99 17.90 6.17
CA VAL A 48 9.17 16.95 7.26
C VAL A 48 10.04 15.79 6.80
N ALA A 49 9.77 15.19 5.64
CA ALA A 49 10.60 14.10 5.13
C ALA A 49 12.06 14.54 4.88
N ALA A 50 12.28 15.73 4.33
CA ALA A 50 13.61 16.27 4.04
C ALA A 50 14.41 16.61 5.33
N GLN A 51 13.74 17.17 6.32
CA GLN A 51 14.32 17.61 7.59
C GLN A 51 14.41 16.49 8.63
N SER A 52 13.71 15.38 8.44
CA SER A 52 13.77 14.24 9.36
C SER A 52 15.18 13.65 9.44
N THR A 53 15.57 13.27 10.66
CA THR A 53 16.81 12.54 10.93
C THR A 53 16.70 11.10 10.46
N PHE A 54 15.55 10.47 10.67
CA PHE A 54 15.27 9.10 10.28
C PHE A 54 13.94 9.00 9.52
N LEU A 55 13.89 8.07 8.56
CA LEU A 55 12.70 7.70 7.81
C LEU A 55 12.42 6.23 8.05
N LEU A 56 11.44 5.95 8.91
CA LEU A 56 11.00 4.58 9.20
C LEU A 56 10.10 4.11 8.07
N THR A 57 10.54 3.09 7.33
CA THR A 57 9.79 2.56 6.17
C THR A 57 9.30 1.15 6.49
N ASN A 58 8.00 0.91 6.27
CA ASN A 58 7.46 -0.44 6.36
C ASN A 58 7.95 -1.26 5.17
N GLY A 59 8.82 -2.22 5.44
CA GLY A 59 9.39 -3.06 4.40
C GLY A 59 10.52 -3.94 4.91
N ASN A 60 11.16 -4.65 3.98
CA ASN A 60 12.32 -5.49 4.23
C ASN A 60 13.37 -5.21 3.15
N GLU A 61 14.58 -4.85 3.57
CA GLU A 61 15.68 -4.45 2.70
C GLU A 61 16.10 -5.53 1.69
N PHE A 62 15.89 -6.81 2.00
CA PHE A 62 16.30 -7.94 1.16
C PHE A 62 15.29 -8.25 0.04
N ILE A 63 14.06 -7.76 0.16
CA ILE A 63 12.96 -8.01 -0.78
C ILE A 63 12.60 -6.74 -1.55
N ASP A 64 13.02 -5.57 -1.07
CA ASP A 64 12.80 -4.30 -1.73
C ASP A 64 13.59 -4.18 -3.05
N PHE A 65 13.09 -3.36 -3.96
CA PHE A 65 13.77 -3.13 -5.24
C PHE A 65 15.11 -2.43 -5.02
N PRO A 66 16.19 -2.84 -5.73
CA PRO A 66 17.49 -2.22 -5.57
C PRO A 66 17.44 -0.76 -6.06
N ARG A 67 17.64 0.16 -5.13
CA ARG A 67 17.66 1.60 -5.36
C ARG A 67 18.72 2.23 -4.45
N PRO A 68 19.24 3.42 -4.78
CA PRO A 68 20.07 4.18 -3.85
C PRO A 68 19.29 4.46 -2.56
N ILE A 69 19.78 3.97 -1.43
CA ILE A 69 19.19 4.17 -0.10
C ILE A 69 20.07 5.14 0.68
N ASN A 70 19.43 6.11 1.33
CA ASN A 70 20.09 7.04 2.25
C ASN A 70 20.23 6.38 3.63
N SER A 71 21.34 6.60 4.34
CA SER A 71 21.54 6.11 5.72
C SER A 71 20.50 6.58 6.73
N LYS A 72 19.70 7.61 6.40
CA LYS A 72 18.53 8.03 7.18
C LYS A 72 17.37 7.04 7.13
N LEU A 73 17.30 6.17 6.12
CA LEU A 73 16.19 5.24 5.93
C LEU A 73 16.41 4.00 6.78
N VAL A 74 15.44 3.68 7.64
CA VAL A 74 15.47 2.51 8.51
C VAL A 74 14.26 1.65 8.16
N TYR A 75 14.52 0.41 7.74
CA TYR A 75 13.48 -0.57 7.50
C TYR A 75 12.94 -1.11 8.81
N VAL A 76 11.63 -1.00 9.01
CA VAL A 76 10.91 -1.58 10.14
C VAL A 76 9.78 -2.40 9.56
N SER A 77 9.89 -3.72 9.57
CA SER A 77 8.82 -4.59 9.10
C SER A 77 7.63 -4.58 10.08
N ASP A 78 6.44 -4.86 9.56
CA ASP A 78 5.25 -5.16 10.37
C ASP A 78 4.79 -4.03 11.31
N ILE A 79 4.98 -2.77 10.91
CA ILE A 79 4.51 -1.60 11.67
C ILE A 79 3.00 -1.70 11.86
N GLY A 80 2.57 -1.76 13.13
CA GLY A 80 1.16 -1.80 13.50
C GLY A 80 0.50 -3.18 13.49
N ILE A 81 1.27 -4.26 13.28
CA ILE A 81 0.75 -5.63 13.41
C ILE A 81 0.69 -6.01 14.90
N GLY A 82 -0.51 -6.32 15.38
CA GLY A 82 -0.74 -6.79 16.74
C GLY A 82 -0.32 -8.24 16.96
N LYS A 83 -0.32 -8.70 18.22
CA LYS A 83 -0.08 -10.11 18.53
C LYS A 83 -1.15 -10.99 17.87
N PRO A 84 -0.78 -12.09 17.17
CA PRO A 84 -1.72 -13.03 16.60
C PRO A 84 -2.72 -13.50 17.66
N GLN A 85 -4.00 -13.50 17.30
CA GLN A 85 -5.06 -14.05 18.13
C GLN A 85 -5.35 -15.48 17.69
N PRO A 86 -5.84 -16.35 18.60
CA PRO A 86 -6.30 -17.68 18.20
C PRO A 86 -7.42 -17.59 17.16
N LEU A 87 -7.48 -18.58 16.28
CA LEU A 87 -8.58 -18.72 15.33
C LEU A 87 -9.89 -18.95 16.08
N ASN A 88 -11.01 -18.49 15.49
CA ASN A 88 -12.31 -18.89 15.98
C ASN A 88 -12.53 -20.39 15.72
N GLU A 89 -13.55 -20.96 16.37
CA GLU A 89 -13.84 -22.39 16.29
C GLU A 89 -14.07 -22.88 14.85
N GLU A 90 -14.75 -22.07 14.02
CA GLU A 90 -15.01 -22.38 12.62
C GLU A 90 -13.72 -22.54 11.80
N PHE A 91 -12.82 -21.56 11.86
CA PHE A 91 -11.56 -21.61 11.13
C PHE A 91 -10.59 -22.63 11.73
N GLN A 92 -10.58 -22.81 13.05
CA GLN A 92 -9.76 -23.83 13.70
C GLN A 92 -10.15 -25.23 13.22
N ASN A 93 -11.45 -25.56 13.20
CA ASN A 93 -11.96 -26.83 12.68
C ASN A 93 -11.63 -27.02 11.19
N LEU A 94 -11.68 -25.95 10.39
CA LEU A 94 -11.31 -26.00 8.97
C LEU A 94 -9.82 -26.30 8.79
N MET A 95 -8.95 -25.67 9.59
CA MET A 95 -7.52 -25.94 9.58
C MET A 95 -7.20 -27.37 10.03
N ASP A 96 -7.84 -27.85 11.10
CA ASP A 96 -7.56 -29.16 11.70
C ASP A 96 -8.09 -30.33 10.85
N SER A 97 -9.18 -30.13 10.11
CA SER A 97 -9.78 -31.16 9.25
C SER A 97 -9.09 -31.33 7.89
N ALA A 98 -8.26 -30.37 7.48
CA ALA A 98 -7.63 -30.35 6.17
C ALA A 98 -6.42 -31.31 6.08
N LYS A 99 -6.59 -32.45 5.40
CA LYS A 99 -5.52 -33.45 5.22
C LYS A 99 -4.34 -32.98 4.34
N GLY A 100 -4.58 -32.02 3.45
CA GLY A 100 -3.59 -31.51 2.48
C GLY A 100 -3.13 -30.06 2.73
N GLY A 101 -3.52 -29.48 3.86
CA GLY A 101 -3.36 -28.05 4.14
C GLY A 101 -4.51 -27.20 3.62
N VAL A 102 -4.46 -25.90 3.91
CA VAL A 102 -5.50 -24.91 3.60
C VAL A 102 -4.93 -23.81 2.72
N MET A 103 -5.67 -23.41 1.69
CA MET A 103 -5.34 -22.27 0.84
C MET A 103 -6.16 -21.05 1.26
N LEU A 104 -5.48 -20.00 1.75
CA LEU A 104 -6.11 -18.71 2.00
C LEU A 104 -6.06 -17.85 0.73
N VAL A 105 -7.24 -17.49 0.21
CA VAL A 105 -7.38 -16.55 -0.91
C VAL A 105 -7.94 -15.24 -0.39
N SER A 106 -7.16 -14.16 -0.48
CA SER A 106 -7.58 -12.81 -0.10
C SER A 106 -7.17 -11.80 -1.17
N MET A 107 -8.10 -10.90 -1.54
CA MET A 107 -7.87 -9.81 -2.50
C MET A 107 -7.70 -8.44 -1.79
N GLY A 108 -7.54 -8.46 -0.47
CA GLY A 108 -7.48 -7.25 0.34
C GLY A 108 -8.82 -6.53 0.47
N SER A 109 -8.78 -5.32 1.01
CA SER A 109 -9.98 -4.52 1.32
C SER A 109 -10.57 -3.79 0.11
N ILE A 110 -9.75 -3.50 -0.90
CA ILE A 110 -10.15 -2.71 -2.08
C ILE A 110 -10.97 -3.57 -3.07
N ALA A 111 -10.51 -4.79 -3.34
CA ALA A 111 -11.20 -5.72 -4.24
C ALA A 111 -11.97 -6.76 -3.41
N THR A 112 -13.23 -6.47 -3.08
CA THR A 112 -14.01 -7.37 -2.22
C THR A 112 -14.38 -8.67 -2.94
N SER A 113 -13.83 -9.80 -2.48
CA SER A 113 -14.11 -11.14 -3.03
C SER A 113 -15.59 -11.54 -2.96
N SER A 114 -16.36 -10.96 -2.04
CA SER A 114 -17.82 -11.17 -1.98
C SER A 114 -18.52 -10.76 -3.27
N ARG A 115 -18.03 -9.70 -3.94
CA ARG A 115 -18.57 -9.17 -5.20
C ARG A 115 -18.08 -9.91 -6.44
N MET A 116 -17.17 -10.87 -6.29
CA MET A 116 -16.65 -11.65 -7.41
C MET A 116 -17.76 -12.55 -8.02
N PRO A 117 -17.90 -12.59 -9.36
CA PRO A 117 -18.84 -13.50 -10.03
C PRO A 117 -18.59 -14.96 -9.69
N LYS A 118 -19.66 -15.75 -9.62
CA LYS A 118 -19.60 -17.17 -9.23
C LYS A 118 -18.74 -18.01 -10.18
N SER A 119 -18.73 -17.69 -11.47
CA SER A 119 -17.89 -18.35 -12.47
C SER A 119 -16.40 -18.25 -12.13
N ILE A 120 -15.95 -17.09 -11.67
CA ILE A 120 -14.55 -16.86 -11.28
C ILE A 120 -14.24 -17.52 -9.94
N LYS A 121 -15.17 -17.46 -8.97
CA LYS A 121 -15.01 -18.17 -7.68
C LYS A 121 -14.84 -19.67 -7.90
N ASN A 122 -15.63 -20.26 -8.80
CA ASN A 122 -15.57 -21.68 -9.09
C ASN A 122 -14.23 -22.10 -9.72
N ALA A 123 -13.54 -21.21 -10.44
CA ALA A 123 -12.23 -21.51 -11.04
C ALA A 123 -11.13 -21.75 -9.99
N PHE A 124 -11.32 -21.32 -8.73
CA PHE A 124 -10.37 -21.59 -7.64
C PHE A 124 -10.65 -22.93 -6.93
N VAL A 125 -11.85 -23.51 -7.10
CA VAL A 125 -12.33 -24.67 -6.33
C VAL A 125 -12.53 -25.91 -7.23
N SER A 126 -12.49 -25.74 -8.55
CA SER A 126 -12.52 -26.81 -9.56
C SER A 126 -11.16 -27.48 -9.72
#